data_AF-A0A4R1CE95-F1
#
_entry.id   AF-A0A4R1CE95-F1
#
_cell.length_a   1.000
_cell.length_b   1.000
_cell.length_c   1.000
_cell.angle_alpha   90.00
_cell.angle_beta   90.00
_cell.angle_gamma   90.00
#
_symmetry.space_group_name_H-M   'P 1'
#
loop_
_entity.id
_entity.type
_entity.pdbx_description
1 polymer ?
#
loop_
_entity_poly.entity_id
_entity_poly.type
_entity_poly.pdbx_seq_one_letter_code
_entity_poly.pdbx_strand_id
1 'polypeptide(L)'
;MSARRCSTRSARRSRLLVRTIEPSSAGGRVSSWTCCVTDLVRGSVVWFNGDPVAGREQGGRRPGLVVASNGYLARATTLVIVVPVTTVDRGWPNHIRLDGALDLDRASYAMTEHVRTISRDRVSGTAGQVDAATLGAVDRWLKVFLDL
;
A
#
# COMPACT_ATOMS: atom_id res chain seq x y z
N MET A 1 -8.98 54.06 42.44
CA MET A 1 -9.55 54.69 41.22
C MET A 1 -8.49 54.51 40.13
N SER A 2 -8.66 53.86 38.99
CA SER A 2 -9.82 53.41 38.21
C SER A 2 -9.34 52.24 37.34
N ALA A 3 -10.18 51.21 37.21
CA ALA A 3 -9.95 50.05 36.36
C ALA A 3 -10.33 50.35 34.91
N ARG A 4 -9.61 49.78 33.93
CA ARG A 4 -10.16 49.47 32.60
C ARG A 4 -9.66 48.09 32.15
N ARG A 5 -10.62 47.18 31.96
CA ARG A 5 -10.51 45.92 31.20
C ARG A 5 -10.97 46.16 29.75
N CYS A 6 -10.84 45.10 28.96
CA CYS A 6 -11.32 44.85 27.58
C CYS A 6 -10.21 45.11 26.53
N SER A 7 -9.90 44.22 25.57
CA SER A 7 -10.63 43.08 25.03
C SER A 7 -9.69 42.07 24.36
N THR A 8 -10.25 40.93 24.00
CA THR A 8 -9.69 39.70 23.44
C THR A 8 -9.30 39.82 21.96
N ARG A 9 -8.23 39.11 21.53
CA ARG A 9 -8.27 38.03 20.52
C ARG A 9 -6.89 37.67 19.93
N SER A 10 -6.66 36.36 19.93
CA SER A 10 -6.10 35.56 18.83
C SER A 10 -4.65 35.81 18.39
N ALA A 11 -3.78 34.94 18.87
CA ALA A 11 -2.51 34.57 18.26
C ALA A 11 -2.65 34.16 16.78
N ARG A 12 -1.67 34.53 15.95
CA ARG A 12 -1.10 33.66 14.91
C ARG A 12 0.28 34.19 14.52
N ARG A 13 1.26 33.33 14.73
CA ARG A 13 2.70 33.58 14.63
C ARG A 13 3.14 33.71 13.18
N SER A 14 4.08 34.64 13.02
CA SER A 14 4.92 34.92 11.86
C SER A 14 5.83 33.73 11.50
N ARG A 15 5.89 33.48 10.18
CA ARG A 15 6.95 32.86 9.35
C ARG A 15 8.26 32.51 10.07
N LEU A 16 8.81 31.31 9.83
CA LEU A 16 10.27 31.15 9.74
C LEU A 16 10.70 29.99 8.82
N LEU A 17 11.82 30.24 8.15
CA LEU A 17 12.40 29.50 7.04
C LEU A 17 12.78 28.05 7.38
N VAL A 18 12.54 27.14 6.45
CA VAL A 18 13.18 25.82 6.44
C VAL A 18 14.61 25.98 5.95
N ARG A 19 15.59 25.70 6.82
CA ARG A 19 16.99 25.55 6.46
C ARG A 19 17.20 24.18 5.82
N THR A 20 17.66 24.15 4.58
CA THR A 20 18.20 22.93 3.96
C THR A 20 19.52 22.59 4.66
N ILE A 21 19.65 21.37 5.17
CA ILE A 21 20.90 20.84 5.73
C ILE A 21 21.39 19.78 4.74
N GLU A 22 22.53 20.03 4.11
CA GLU A 22 23.29 19.02 3.37
C GLU A 22 24.14 18.18 4.35
N PRO A 23 24.24 16.85 4.21
CA PRO A 23 25.11 16.06 5.07
C PRO A 23 26.56 16.09 4.57
N SER A 24 27.48 16.48 5.46
CA SER A 24 28.92 16.42 5.24
C SER A 24 29.45 14.98 5.30
N SER A 25 30.36 14.64 4.40
CA SER A 25 31.11 13.38 4.36
C SER A 25 32.10 13.25 5.53
N ALA A 26 31.90 12.28 6.42
CA ALA A 26 32.95 11.70 7.26
C ALA A 26 32.57 10.26 7.64
N GLY A 27 33.53 9.34 7.49
CA GLY A 27 33.33 7.90 7.55
C GLY A 27 32.76 7.38 8.87
N GLY A 28 31.72 6.57 8.76
CA GLY A 28 31.13 5.79 9.83
C GLY A 28 30.29 4.69 9.19
N ARG A 29 30.54 3.44 9.60
CA ARG A 29 29.89 2.23 9.10
C ARG A 29 28.36 2.41 9.13
N VAL A 30 27.71 2.45 7.97
CA VAL A 30 26.26 2.68 7.86
C VAL A 30 25.54 1.40 8.27
N SER A 31 25.25 1.25 9.55
CA SER A 31 24.25 0.30 10.04
C SER A 31 22.94 1.05 10.25
N SER A 32 22.29 1.44 9.16
CA SER A 32 20.88 1.82 9.20
C SER A 32 20.14 0.97 8.19
N TRP A 33 19.58 -0.15 8.68
CA TRP A 33 18.37 -0.69 8.07
C TRP A 33 17.28 0.35 8.31
N THR A 34 17.30 1.40 7.48
CA THR A 34 16.14 2.24 7.29
C THR A 34 15.09 1.28 6.77
N CYS A 35 14.18 0.88 7.66
CA CYS A 35 12.95 0.21 7.33
C CYS A 35 12.29 1.09 6.27
N CYS A 36 12.53 0.77 5.00
CA CYS A 36 11.97 1.50 3.89
C CYS A 36 10.47 1.34 4.04
N VAL A 37 9.81 2.38 4.56
CA VAL A 37 8.36 2.53 4.47
C VAL A 37 8.06 2.26 3.02
N THR A 38 7.48 1.09 2.77
CA THR A 38 7.06 0.72 1.44
C THR A 38 5.97 1.73 1.12
N ASP A 39 6.24 2.68 0.23
CA ASP A 39 5.23 3.64 -0.18
C ASP A 39 4.20 2.86 -1.00
N LEU A 40 3.15 2.41 -0.30
CA LEU A 40 2.10 1.61 -0.89
C LEU A 40 1.27 2.54 -1.75
N VAL A 41 1.26 2.26 -3.05
CA VAL A 41 0.37 2.90 -4.01
C VAL A 41 -0.55 1.85 -4.61
N ARG A 42 -1.71 2.30 -5.07
CA ARG A 42 -2.64 1.43 -5.79
C ARG A 42 -1.98 0.86 -7.04
N GLY A 43 -2.09 -0.44 -7.24
CA GLY A 43 -1.46 -1.17 -8.34
C GLY A 43 -0.07 -1.74 -8.01
N SER A 44 0.52 -1.42 -6.84
CA SER A 44 1.74 -2.10 -6.39
C SER A 44 1.47 -3.58 -6.16
N VAL A 45 2.39 -4.43 -6.58
CA VAL A 45 2.43 -5.83 -6.16
C VAL A 45 3.39 -5.93 -4.99
N VAL A 46 2.97 -6.57 -3.90
CA VAL A 46 3.74 -6.67 -2.66
C VAL A 46 3.82 -8.10 -2.16
N TRP A 47 4.92 -8.47 -1.52
CA TRP A 47 5.04 -9.73 -0.80
C TRP A 47 4.41 -9.60 0.58
N PHE A 48 3.43 -10.44 0.91
CA PHE A 48 2.82 -10.45 2.24
C PHE A 48 2.67 -11.86 2.81
N ASN A 49 2.53 -11.96 4.14
CA ASN A 49 2.15 -13.21 4.81
C ASN A 49 0.67 -13.18 5.24
N GLY A 50 -0.12 -14.10 4.65
CA GLY A 50 -1.55 -14.22 4.88
C GLY A 50 -1.97 -15.02 6.12
N ASP A 51 -1.03 -15.72 6.78
CA ASP A 51 -1.35 -16.67 7.86
C ASP A 51 -1.62 -16.00 9.22
N PRO A 52 -2.45 -16.60 10.09
CA PRO A 52 -3.23 -17.82 9.88
C PRO A 52 -4.46 -17.59 8.99
N VAL A 53 -4.98 -18.69 8.44
CA VAL A 53 -6.17 -18.70 7.58
C VAL A 53 -7.12 -19.85 7.95
N ALA A 54 -8.40 -19.69 7.63
CA ALA A 54 -9.41 -20.73 7.79
C ALA A 54 -9.86 -21.30 6.43
N GLY A 55 -10.02 -22.63 6.35
CA GLY A 55 -10.57 -23.29 5.17
C GLY A 55 -9.76 -23.04 3.88
N ARG A 56 -10.39 -22.39 2.88
CA ARG A 56 -9.81 -22.12 1.55
C ARG A 56 -9.32 -20.67 1.37
N GLU A 57 -9.22 -19.91 2.45
CA GLU A 57 -8.59 -18.60 2.42
C GLU A 57 -7.14 -18.70 1.95
N GLN A 58 -6.67 -17.65 1.26
CA GLN A 58 -5.29 -17.61 0.76
C GLN A 58 -4.32 -17.24 1.88
N GLY A 59 -3.57 -18.24 2.34
CA GLY A 59 -2.51 -18.13 3.35
C GLY A 59 -1.09 -18.18 2.76
N GLY A 60 -0.10 -18.25 3.64
CA GLY A 60 1.33 -18.30 3.32
C GLY A 60 1.92 -16.96 2.88
N ARG A 61 3.23 -16.98 2.63
CA ARG A 61 3.95 -15.87 1.99
C ARG A 61 3.72 -15.90 0.49
N ARG A 62 3.09 -14.87 -0.08
CA ARG A 62 2.81 -14.75 -1.52
C ARG A 62 2.72 -13.30 -1.98
N PRO A 63 2.73 -13.04 -3.30
CA PRO A 63 2.44 -11.71 -3.80
C PRO A 63 0.96 -11.36 -3.57
N GLY A 64 0.69 -10.08 -3.43
CA GLY A 64 -0.64 -9.48 -3.33
C GLY A 64 -0.67 -8.17 -4.11
N LEU A 65 -1.72 -7.96 -4.91
CA LEU A 65 -1.95 -6.71 -5.62
C LEU A 65 -2.66 -5.72 -4.70
N VAL A 66 -2.05 -4.55 -4.46
CA VAL A 66 -2.66 -3.46 -3.69
C VAL A 66 -3.80 -2.83 -4.51
N VAL A 67 -5.03 -2.95 -4.01
CA VAL A 67 -6.23 -2.39 -4.67
C VAL A 67 -6.85 -1.22 -3.93
N ALA A 68 -6.42 -0.99 -2.68
CA ALA A 68 -6.80 0.18 -1.89
C ALA A 68 -6.53 1.48 -2.67
N SER A 69 -7.46 2.43 -2.60
CA SER A 69 -7.27 3.74 -3.23
C SER A 69 -6.13 4.50 -2.56
N ASN A 70 -5.45 5.37 -3.32
CA ASN A 70 -4.37 6.21 -2.75
C ASN A 70 -4.88 7.11 -1.61
N GLY A 71 -6.15 7.56 -1.68
CA GLY A 71 -6.79 8.29 -0.60
C GLY A 71 -6.99 7.45 0.67
N TYR A 72 -7.33 6.17 0.53
CA TYR A 72 -7.36 5.23 1.66
C TYR A 72 -5.97 5.00 2.23
N LEU A 73 -4.97 4.74 1.37
CA LEU A 73 -3.58 4.49 1.78
C LEU A 73 -2.96 5.69 2.51
N ALA A 74 -3.31 6.92 2.12
CA ALA A 74 -2.86 8.13 2.79
C ALA A 74 -3.47 8.32 4.20
N ARG A 75 -4.64 7.74 4.47
CA ARG A 75 -5.38 7.92 5.74
C ARG A 75 -5.21 6.73 6.69
N ALA A 76 -5.32 5.51 6.15
CA ALA A 76 -5.23 4.27 6.92
C ALA A 76 -3.78 3.78 6.95
N THR A 77 -2.96 4.38 7.80
CA THR A 77 -1.51 4.15 7.84
C THR A 77 -1.08 2.77 8.35
N THR A 78 -2.00 1.98 8.92
CA THR A 78 -1.72 0.63 9.46
C THR A 78 -2.31 -0.51 8.62
N LEU A 79 -3.23 -0.20 7.70
CA LEU A 79 -3.96 -1.20 6.90
C LEU A 79 -3.75 -1.00 5.40
N VAL A 80 -3.92 -2.08 4.65
CA VAL A 80 -3.97 -2.08 3.18
C VAL A 80 -4.95 -3.15 2.70
N ILE A 81 -5.62 -2.88 1.58
CA ILE A 81 -6.52 -3.84 0.93
C ILE A 81 -5.77 -4.42 -0.27
N VAL A 82 -5.65 -5.76 -0.30
CA VAL A 82 -4.91 -6.50 -1.32
C VAL A 82 -5.76 -7.60 -1.93
N VAL A 83 -5.43 -7.98 -3.17
CA VAL A 83 -5.91 -9.18 -3.84
C VAL A 83 -4.76 -10.20 -3.90
N PRO A 84 -4.87 -11.38 -3.26
CA PRO A 84 -3.84 -12.41 -3.30
C PRO A 84 -3.55 -12.92 -4.72
N VAL A 85 -2.28 -13.25 -4.96
CA VAL A 85 -1.78 -13.70 -6.26
C VAL A 85 -1.41 -15.19 -6.22
N THR A 86 -1.67 -15.88 -7.32
CA THR A 86 -1.30 -17.29 -7.56
C THR A 86 -0.50 -17.40 -8.85
N THR A 87 0.32 -18.43 -8.96
CA THR A 87 1.03 -18.78 -10.20
C THR A 87 0.28 -19.85 -11.00
N VAL A 88 -0.79 -20.40 -10.43
CA VAL A 88 -1.66 -21.40 -11.07
C VAL A 88 -2.77 -20.68 -11.83
N ASP A 89 -2.75 -20.78 -13.15
CA ASP A 89 -3.88 -20.40 -13.99
C ASP A 89 -4.99 -21.46 -13.88
N ARG A 90 -6.18 -21.05 -13.46
CA ARG A 90 -7.36 -21.93 -13.37
C ARG A 90 -8.32 -21.75 -14.55
N GLY A 91 -8.02 -20.84 -15.48
CA GLY A 91 -8.90 -20.48 -16.60
C GLY A 91 -10.18 -19.76 -16.16
N TRP A 92 -10.23 -19.22 -14.94
CA TRP A 92 -11.40 -18.50 -14.46
C TRP A 92 -11.37 -17.04 -14.96
N PRO A 93 -12.50 -16.51 -15.45
CA PRO A 93 -12.55 -15.15 -15.99
C PRO A 93 -12.12 -14.05 -14.99
N ASN A 94 -12.25 -14.34 -13.69
CA ASN A 94 -11.92 -13.43 -12.59
C ASN A 94 -10.48 -13.61 -12.05
N HIS A 95 -9.70 -14.51 -12.66
CA HIS A 95 -8.27 -14.67 -12.40
C HIS A 95 -7.50 -13.84 -13.42
N ILE A 96 -7.11 -12.63 -13.01
CA ILE A 96 -6.52 -11.65 -13.91
C ILE A 96 -5.01 -11.85 -13.94
N ARG A 97 -4.47 -12.19 -15.11
CA ARG A 97 -3.03 -12.22 -15.33
C ARG A 97 -2.43 -10.85 -15.01
N LEU A 98 -1.33 -10.85 -14.27
CA LEU A 98 -0.60 -9.65 -13.91
C LEU A 98 0.38 -9.29 -15.03
N ASP A 99 0.14 -8.17 -15.69
CA ASP A 99 1.05 -7.58 -16.65
C ASP A 99 1.50 -6.18 -16.15
N GLY A 100 2.75 -5.81 -16.43
CA GLY A 100 3.37 -4.58 -15.95
C GLY A 100 4.87 -4.71 -15.68
N ALA A 101 5.42 -3.75 -14.93
CA ALA A 101 6.81 -3.79 -14.49
C ALA A 101 6.90 -4.59 -13.19
N LEU A 102 7.02 -5.92 -13.31
CA LEU A 102 6.95 -6.86 -12.20
C LEU A 102 8.27 -7.62 -12.01
N ASP A 103 8.67 -7.81 -10.75
CA ASP A 103 9.76 -8.68 -10.33
C ASP A 103 9.20 -10.03 -9.85
N LEU A 104 8.58 -10.75 -10.78
CA LEU A 104 8.03 -12.09 -10.58
C LEU A 104 8.64 -13.05 -11.59
N ASP A 105 9.05 -14.23 -11.13
CA ASP A 105 9.77 -15.23 -11.93
C ASP A 105 8.88 -15.96 -12.95
N ARG A 106 7.56 -15.82 -12.83
CA ARG A 106 6.59 -16.53 -13.67
C ARG A 106 5.27 -15.78 -13.79
N ALA A 107 4.50 -16.16 -14.81
CA ALA A 107 3.13 -15.69 -15.00
C ALA A 107 2.32 -15.90 -13.72
N SER A 108 1.63 -14.83 -13.31
CA SER A 108 0.96 -14.74 -12.03
C SER A 108 -0.41 -14.10 -12.22
N TYR A 109 -1.37 -14.49 -11.39
CA TYR A 109 -2.79 -14.17 -11.54
C TYR A 109 -3.37 -13.63 -10.22
N ALA A 110 -4.02 -12.46 -10.26
CA ALA A 110 -4.80 -11.94 -9.15
C ALA A 110 -6.12 -12.72 -9.02
N MET A 111 -6.34 -13.34 -7.86
CA MET A 111 -7.57 -14.08 -7.53
C MET A 111 -8.56 -13.12 -6.87
N THR A 112 -9.35 -12.42 -7.69
CA THR A 112 -10.19 -11.30 -7.24
C THR A 112 -11.25 -11.69 -6.19
N GLU A 113 -11.62 -12.97 -6.11
CA GLU A 113 -12.53 -13.52 -5.11
C GLU A 113 -11.94 -13.57 -3.69
N HIS A 114 -10.62 -13.41 -3.57
CA HIS A 114 -9.89 -13.49 -2.30
C HIS A 114 -9.44 -12.12 -1.77
N VAL A 115 -10.05 -11.02 -2.24
CA VAL A 115 -9.76 -9.66 -1.76
C VAL A 115 -9.86 -9.60 -0.23
N ARG A 116 -8.85 -9.00 0.41
CA ARG A 116 -8.81 -8.88 1.88
C ARG A 116 -8.04 -7.67 2.36
N THR A 117 -8.43 -7.18 3.53
CA THR A 117 -7.67 -6.18 4.29
C THR A 117 -6.62 -6.89 5.15
N ILE A 118 -5.39 -6.37 5.16
CA ILE A 118 -4.28 -6.88 5.98
C ILE A 118 -3.62 -5.73 6.75
N SER A 119 -2.96 -6.06 7.88
CA SER A 119 -1.99 -5.14 8.50
C SER A 119 -0.82 -4.92 7.54
N ARG A 120 -0.34 -3.68 7.45
CA ARG A 120 0.89 -3.36 6.70
C ARG A 120 2.13 -4.05 7.27
N ASP A 121 2.11 -4.43 8.54
CA ASP A 121 3.20 -5.21 9.16
C ASP A 121 3.37 -6.60 8.52
N ARG A 122 2.35 -7.08 7.80
CA ARG A 122 2.40 -8.34 7.05
C ARG A 122 3.11 -8.18 5.71
N VAL A 123 3.39 -6.96 5.27
CA VAL A 123 4.08 -6.66 4.00
C VAL A 123 5.59 -6.70 4.23
N SER A 124 6.29 -7.44 3.38
CA SER A 124 7.74 -7.68 3.49
C SER A 124 8.57 -7.09 2.34
N GLY A 125 7.92 -6.48 1.34
CA GLY A 125 8.58 -5.83 0.21
C GLY A 125 7.65 -5.66 -1.00
N THR A 126 8.13 -4.97 -2.03
CA THR A 126 7.44 -4.81 -3.33
C THR A 126 7.96 -5.82 -4.33
N ALA A 127 7.13 -6.15 -5.33
CA ALA A 127 7.44 -6.98 -6.48
C ALA A 127 7.10 -6.24 -7.79
N GLY A 128 7.08 -4.91 -7.76
CA GLY A 128 6.78 -4.06 -8.91
C GLY A 128 5.35 -3.50 -8.93
N GLN A 129 4.88 -3.15 -10.11
CA GLN A 129 3.60 -2.49 -10.34
C GLN A 129 2.93 -2.98 -11.62
N VAL A 130 1.62 -3.22 -11.54
CA VAL A 130 0.82 -3.60 -12.71
C VAL A 130 0.50 -2.41 -13.60
N ASP A 131 0.23 -2.68 -14.87
CA ASP A 131 -0.27 -1.67 -15.78
C ASP A 131 -1.75 -1.29 -15.51
N ALA A 132 -2.20 -0.21 -16.16
CA ALA A 132 -3.56 0.30 -15.98
C ALA A 132 -4.64 -0.65 -16.51
N ALA A 133 -4.33 -1.45 -17.54
CA ALA A 133 -5.27 -2.39 -18.13
C ALA A 133 -5.57 -3.56 -17.16
N THR A 134 -4.52 -4.11 -16.55
CA THR A 134 -4.57 -5.12 -15.50
C THR A 134 -5.37 -4.62 -14.31
N LEU A 135 -5.04 -3.42 -13.80
CA LEU A 135 -5.75 -2.83 -12.67
C LEU A 135 -7.23 -2.59 -12.99
N GLY A 136 -7.53 -2.10 -14.21
CA GLY A 136 -8.90 -1.91 -14.67
C GLY A 136 -9.69 -3.23 -14.80
N ALA A 137 -9.05 -4.33 -15.19
CA ALA A 137 -9.68 -5.64 -15.23
C ALA A 137 -10.00 -6.17 -13.82
N VAL A 138 -9.09 -5.98 -12.86
CA VAL A 138 -9.33 -6.29 -11.45
C VAL A 138 -10.49 -5.46 -10.90
N ASP A 139 -10.55 -4.16 -11.21
CA ASP A 139 -11.61 -3.26 -10.77
C ASP A 139 -12.99 -3.71 -11.23
N ARG A 140 -13.11 -4.22 -12.47
CA ARG A 140 -14.39 -4.76 -12.98
C ARG A 140 -14.87 -5.94 -12.14
N TRP A 141 -13.99 -6.87 -11.80
CA TRP A 141 -14.38 -8.04 -11.00
C TRP A 141 -14.68 -7.70 -9.55
N LEU A 142 -13.90 -6.81 -8.94
CA LEU A 142 -14.20 -6.33 -7.59
C LEU A 142 -15.58 -5.67 -7.52
N LYS A 143 -15.96 -4.89 -8.55
CA LYS A 143 -17.31 -4.33 -8.66
C LYS A 143 -18.38 -5.40 -8.78
N VAL A 144 -18.18 -6.38 -9.66
CA VAL A 144 -19.11 -7.52 -9.81
C VAL A 144 -19.32 -8.26 -8.50
N PHE A 145 -18.27 -8.53 -7.73
CA PHE A 145 -18.39 -9.25 -6.45
C PHE A 145 -19.01 -8.45 -5.32
N LEU A 146 -19.00 -7.12 -5.43
CA LEU A 146 -19.54 -6.22 -4.42
C LEU A 146 -20.86 -5.58 -4.83
N ASP A 147 -21.40 -5.94 -6.00
CA ASP A 147 -22.61 -5.37 -6.60
C ASP A 147 -22.54 -3.83 -6.74
N LEU A 148 -21.44 -3.34 -7.33
CA LEU A 148 -21.10 -1.91 -7.51
C LEU A 148 -20.98 -1.45 -8.97
#